data_AF-A0A7J8TSR8-F1
#
_entry.id   AF-A0A7J8TSR8-F1
#
_cell.length_a   1.000
_cell.length_b   1.000
_cell.length_c   1.000
_cell.angle_alpha   90.00
_cell.angle_beta   90.00
_cell.angle_gamma   90.00
#
_symmetry.space_group_name_H-M   'P 1'
#
loop_
_entity.id
_entity.type
_entity.pdbx_description
1 polymer ?
#
loop_
_entity_poly.entity_id
_entity_poly.type
_entity_poly.pdbx_seq_one_letter_code
_entity_poly.pdbx_strand_id
1 'polypeptide(L)' 'MGPVVVDGDKICESPSNAFKGLCLRDDNCDIVCKTEGFPNGDCKGFLRKCVCTKPC' A
#
# COMPACT_ATOMS: atom_id res chain seq x y z
N MET A 1 21.62 -13.83 -15.92
CA MET A 1 20.30 -13.93 -15.26
C MET A 1 19.57 -12.61 -15.44
N GLY A 2 18.54 -12.58 -16.28
CA GLY A 2 17.62 -11.43 -16.35
C GLY A 2 16.73 -11.38 -15.11
N PRO A 3 16.15 -10.22 -14.77
CA PRO A 3 15.24 -10.14 -13.63
C PRO A 3 14.03 -11.03 -13.90
N VAL A 4 13.83 -11.98 -13.00
CA VAL A 4 12.62 -12.80 -12.92
C VAL A 4 11.43 -11.86 -12.74
N VAL A 5 10.67 -11.61 -13.81
CA VAL A 5 9.31 -11.10 -13.67
C VAL A 5 8.49 -12.26 -13.14
N VAL A 6 8.36 -12.32 -11.82
CA VAL A 6 7.36 -13.14 -11.17
C VAL A 6 6.01 -12.67 -11.69
N ASP A 7 5.38 -13.48 -12.54
CA ASP A 7 3.95 -13.43 -12.80
C ASP A 7 3.22 -13.92 -11.53
N GLY A 8 3.44 -13.20 -10.43
CA GLY A 8 2.62 -13.22 -9.24
C GLY A 8 1.67 -12.06 -9.38
N ASP A 9 0.39 -12.29 -9.09
CA ASP A 9 -0.72 -11.33 -9.17
C ASP A 9 -0.25 -9.88 -9.13
N LYS A 10 -0.43 -9.14 -10.23
CA LYS A 10 0.14 -7.79 -10.34
C LYS A 10 -0.42 -6.99 -9.18
N ILE A 11 0.44 -6.46 -8.31
CA ILE A 11 -0.04 -5.63 -7.21
C ILE A 11 -0.02 -4.17 -7.67
N CYS A 12 -1.20 -3.57 -7.71
CA CYS A 12 -1.37 -2.15 -7.95
C CYS A 12 -1.27 -1.40 -6.62
N GLU A 13 -0.46 -0.34 -6.61
CA GLU A 13 -0.23 0.52 -5.45
C GLU A 13 -0.93 1.87 -5.65
N SER A 14 -1.59 2.38 -4.62
CA SER A 14 -2.27 3.69 -4.65
C SER A 14 -2.11 4.39 -3.30
N PRO A 15 -1.72 5.68 -3.26
CA PRO A 15 -1.66 6.41 -2.01
C PRO A 15 -3.07 6.55 -1.41
N SER A 16 -3.18 6.36 -0.09
CA SER A 16 -4.45 6.58 0.60
C SER A 16 -4.88 8.05 0.52
N ASN A 17 -6.18 8.30 0.29
CA ASN A 17 -6.75 9.65 0.29
C ASN A 17 -7.23 10.06 1.69
N ALA A 18 -7.65 9.10 2.49
CA ALA A 18 -8.12 9.30 3.86
C ALA A 18 -6.96 9.45 4.86
N PHE A 19 -5.81 8.82 4.62
CA PHE A 19 -4.67 8.90 5.54
C PHE A 19 -3.96 10.26 5.46
N LYS A 20 -3.92 10.99 6.58
CA LYS A 20 -3.28 12.31 6.68
C LYS A 20 -2.10 12.26 7.65
N GLY A 21 -0.97 12.83 7.23
CA GLY A 21 0.25 12.92 8.03
C GLY A 21 1.23 11.76 7.80
N LEU A 22 2.20 11.63 8.72
CA LEU A 22 3.22 10.59 8.67
C LEU A 22 2.64 9.25 9.13
N CYS A 23 2.91 8.22 8.34
CA CYS A 23 2.53 6.85 8.58
C CYS A 23 3.53 6.21 9.57
N LEU A 24 3.14 6.20 10.84
CA LEU A 24 3.99 5.68 11.93
C LEU A 24 3.73 4.20 12.24
N ARG A 25 2.58 3.68 11.82
CA ARG A 25 2.14 2.31 12.05
C ARG A 25 1.45 1.78 10.81
N ASP A 26 1.94 0.66 10.29
CA ASP A 26 1.38 -0.01 9.12
C ASP A 26 -0.06 -0.47 9.38
N ASP A 27 -0.37 -0.96 10.59
CA ASP A 27 -1.73 -1.38 10.98
C ASP A 27 -2.78 -0.27 10.76
N ASN A 28 -2.44 0.98 11.08
CA ASN A 28 -3.35 2.10 10.87
C ASN A 28 -3.55 2.39 9.38
N CYS A 29 -2.49 2.25 8.58
CA CYS A 29 -2.59 2.40 7.13
C CYS A 29 -3.45 1.29 6.53
N ASP A 30 -3.23 0.05 6.93
CA ASP A 30 -3.99 -1.11 6.48
C ASP A 30 -5.50 -0.97 6.78
N ILE A 31 -5.84 -0.56 8.01
CA ILE A 31 -7.24 -0.29 8.40
C ILE A 31 -7.85 0.78 7.49
N VAL A 32 -7.15 1.89 7.26
CA VAL A 32 -7.65 2.97 6.39
C VAL A 32 -7.82 2.48 4.96
N CYS A 33 -6.84 1.77 4.40
CA CYS A 33 -6.90 1.20 3.06
C CYS A 33 -8.08 0.23 2.91
N LYS A 34 -8.37 -0.58 3.94
CA LYS A 34 -9.56 -1.44 3.99
C LYS A 34 -10.86 -0.64 3.97
N THR A 35 -10.93 0.50 4.67
CA THR A 35 -12.09 1.40 4.57
C THR A 35 -12.23 2.07 3.20
N GLU A 36 -11.14 2.22 2.45
CA GLU A 36 -11.12 2.75 1.09
C GLU A 36 -11.40 1.68 0.02
N GLY A 37 -11.60 0.42 0.41
CA GLY A 37 -11.90 -0.70 -0.49
C GLY A 37 -10.66 -1.41 -1.04
N PHE A 38 -9.48 -1.16 -0.47
CA PHE A 38 -8.27 -1.93 -0.77
C PHE A 38 -8.14 -3.10 0.20
N PRO A 39 -7.63 -4.26 -0.24
CA PRO A 39 -7.46 -5.42 0.63
C PRO A 39 -6.35 -5.21 1.65
N ASN A 40 -5.29 -4.45 1.33
CA ASN A 40 -4.12 -4.24 2.17
C ASN A 40 -3.57 -2.81 2.06
N GLY A 41 -2.70 -2.41 2.99
CA GLY A 41 -1.90 -1.19 2.88
C GLY A 41 -0.76 -1.08 3.88
N ASP A 42 0.29 -0.36 3.51
CA ASP A 42 1.54 -0.26 4.27
C ASP A 42 2.15 1.16 4.23
N CYS A 43 2.93 1.52 5.24
CA CYS A 43 3.68 2.78 5.26
C CYS A 43 4.94 2.69 4.39
N LYS A 44 4.96 3.40 3.25
CA LYS A 44 6.10 3.41 2.33
C LYS A 44 6.83 4.74 2.23
N GLY A 45 8.12 4.64 1.90
CA GLY A 45 8.99 5.76 1.56
C GLY A 45 9.55 6.53 2.75
N PHE A 46 10.47 7.46 2.45
CA PHE A 46 11.16 8.29 3.45
C PHE A 46 10.19 9.24 4.18
N LEU A 47 9.19 9.76 3.46
CA LEU A 47 8.13 10.59 4.04
C LEU A 47 7.05 9.79 4.78
N ARG A 48 7.21 8.45 4.88
CA ARG A 48 6.25 7.54 5.49
C ARG A 48 4.82 7.83 5.04
N LYS A 49 4.52 7.67 3.76
CA LYS A 49 3.14 7.81 3.27
C LYS A 49 2.43 6.47 3.37
N CYS A 50 1.14 6.50 3.69
CA CYS A 50 0.31 5.30 3.62
C CYS A 50 0.00 4.98 2.15
N VAL A 51 0.35 3.76 1.73
CA VAL A 51 0.13 3.26 0.36
C VAL A 51 -0.71 1.99 0.44
N CYS A 52 -1.88 2.04 -0.17
CA CYS A 52 -2.79 0.91 -0.29
C CYS A 52 -2.40 0.03 -1.47
N THR A 53 -2.54 -1.27 -1.30
CA THR A 53 -2.18 -2.26 -2.32
C THR A 53 -3.37 -3.16 -2.63
N LYS A 54 -3.54 -3.50 -3.91
CA LYS A 54 -4.57 -4.43 -4.37
C LYS A 54 -4.07 -5.27 -5.54
N PRO A 55 -4.59 -6.50 -5.71
CA PRO A 55 -4.41 -7.23 -6.95
C PRO A 55 -5.00 -6.46 -8.14
N CYS A 56 -4.28 -6.54 -9.25
CA CYS A 56 -4.69 -6.24 -10.61
C CYS A 56 -4.22 -7.41 -11.51
#